data_AF-A0A7G8EW61-F1
#
_entry.id   AF-A0A7G8EW61-F1
#
_cell.length_a   1.000
_cell.length_b   1.000
_cell.length_c   1.000
_cell.angle_alpha   90.00
_cell.angle_beta   90.00
_cell.angle_gamma   90.00
#
_symmetry.space_group_name_H-M   'P 1'
#
loop_
_entity.id
_entity.type
_entity.pdbx_description
1 polymer ?
#
loop_
_entity_poly.entity_id
_entity_poly.type
_entity_poly.pdbx_seq_one_letter_code
_entity_poly.pdbx_strand_id
1 'polypeptide(L)' 'METIDREVVSVLLFQQWLEATEHAHWDEAAMALYKLQAIEHGETFKDLTIHETGSDTAIGELKAA' A
#
# COMPACT_ATOMS: atom_id res chain seq x y z
N MET A 1 -14.81 17.95 -4.06
CA MET A 1 -14.61 16.65 -3.41
C MET A 1 -13.81 16.94 -2.16
N GLU A 2 -14.42 16.84 -0.99
CA GLU A 2 -13.74 17.17 0.27
C GLU A 2 -12.53 16.26 0.41
N THR A 3 -11.35 16.87 0.49
CA THR A 3 -10.10 16.16 0.77
C THR A 3 -10.26 15.53 2.15
N ILE A 4 -10.41 14.21 2.20
CA ILE A 4 -10.42 13.48 3.47
C ILE A 4 -9.11 13.81 4.18
N ASP A 5 -9.23 14.31 5.42
CA ASP A 5 -8.07 14.68 6.22
C ASP A 5 -7.17 13.47 6.44
N ARG A 6 -5.86 13.65 6.26
CA ARG A 6 -4.86 12.62 6.49
C ARG A 6 -4.95 12.04 7.90
N GLU A 7 -5.30 12.88 8.88
CA GLU A 7 -5.49 12.45 10.26
C GLU A 7 -6.66 11.47 10.40
N VAL A 8 -7.77 11.72 9.68
CA VAL A 8 -8.93 10.83 9.68
C VAL A 8 -8.58 9.49 9.04
N VAL A 9 -7.82 9.49 7.93
CA VAL A 9 -7.36 8.24 7.28
C VAL A 9 -6.45 7.44 8.22
N SER A 10 -5.54 8.10 8.94
CA SER A 10 -4.69 7.43 9.93
C SER A 10 -5.51 6.77 11.02
N VAL A 11 -6.52 7.45 11.57
CA VAL A 11 -7.38 6.87 12.62
C VAL A 11 -8.12 5.64 12.11
N LEU A 12 -8.67 5.69 10.90
CA LEU A 12 -9.40 4.55 10.32
C LEU A 12 -8.50 3.34 10.08
N LEU A 13 -7.28 3.55 9.58
CA LEU A 13 -6.31 2.47 9.41
C LEU A 13 -5.86 1.88 10.75
N PHE A 14 -5.76 2.71 11.79
CA PHE A 14 -5.44 2.24 13.13
C PHE A 14 -6.57 1.37 13.71
N GLN A 15 -7.82 1.76 13.50
CA GLN A 15 -8.99 0.95 13.88
C GLN A 15 -9.00 -0.39 13.15
N GLN A 16 -8.78 -0.38 11.82
CA GLN A 16 -8.70 -1.59 11.01
C GLN A 16 -7.59 -2.54 11.51
N TRP A 17 -6.43 -1.99 11.87
CA TRP A 17 -5.34 -2.79 12.43
C TRP A 17 -5.72 -3.50 13.74
N LEU A 18 -6.39 -2.79 14.65
CA LEU A 18 -6.87 -3.36 15.92
C LEU A 18 -7.89 -4.47 15.67
N GLU A 19 -8.91 -4.22 14.85
CA GLU A 19 -9.95 -5.21 14.53
C GLU A 19 -9.36 -6.45 13.86
N ALA A 20 -8.46 -6.28 12.90
CA ALA A 20 -7.78 -7.40 12.23
C ALA A 20 -6.92 -8.21 13.21
N THR A 21 -6.24 -7.54 14.14
CA THR A 21 -5.43 -8.20 15.19
C THR A 21 -6.32 -9.00 16.14
N GLU A 22 -7.48 -8.46 16.54
CA GLU A 22 -8.45 -9.15 17.41
C GLU A 22 -9.00 -10.43 16.76
N HIS A 23 -9.18 -10.43 15.44
CA HIS A 23 -9.69 -11.58 14.67
C HIS A 23 -8.59 -12.49 14.12
N ALA A 24 -7.31 -12.23 14.44
CA ALA A 24 -6.15 -12.94 13.91
C ALA A 24 -6.04 -12.92 12.36
N HIS A 25 -6.54 -11.88 11.71
CA HIS A 25 -6.37 -11.60 10.29
C HIS A 25 -5.03 -10.88 10.05
N TRP A 26 -3.94 -11.65 10.10
CA TRP A 26 -2.59 -11.09 10.11
C TRP A 26 -2.18 -10.39 8.82
N ASP A 27 -2.71 -10.82 7.68
CA ASP A 27 -2.53 -10.20 6.38
C ASP A 27 -3.14 -8.79 6.34
N GLU A 28 -4.37 -8.65 6.83
CA GLU A 28 -5.06 -7.37 6.95
C GLU A 28 -4.38 -6.45 7.97
N ALA A 29 -3.97 -7.00 9.12
CA ALA A 29 -3.25 -6.25 10.14
C ALA A 29 -1.91 -5.72 9.61
N ALA A 30 -1.13 -6.54 8.90
CA ALA A 30 0.13 -6.12 8.31
C ALA A 30 -0.06 -5.02 7.25
N MET A 31 -1.10 -5.14 6.42
CA MET A 31 -1.42 -4.14 5.41
C MET A 31 -1.84 -2.79 6.03
N ALA A 32 -2.63 -2.81 7.10
CA ALA A 32 -3.04 -1.61 7.82
C ALA A 32 -1.82 -0.88 8.44
N LEU A 33 -0.89 -1.63 9.05
CA LEU A 33 0.37 -1.08 9.56
C LEU A 33 1.25 -0.48 8.47
N TYR A 34 1.40 -1.18 7.33
CA TYR A 34 2.18 -0.67 6.20
C TYR A 34 1.63 0.68 5.71
N LYS A 35 0.31 0.80 5.57
CA LYS A 35 -0.34 2.04 5.14
C LYS A 35 -0.18 3.18 6.15
N LEU A 36 -0.26 2.88 7.46
CA LEU A 36 0.03 3.86 8.51
C LEU A 36 1.46 4.39 8.40
N GLN A 37 2.42 3.50 8.17
CA GLN A 37 3.82 3.89 8.04
C GLN A 37 4.07 4.71 6.77
N ALA A 38 3.44 4.37 5.64
CA ALA A 38 3.51 5.17 4.42
C ALA A 38 3.00 6.60 4.63
N ILE A 39 1.88 6.76 5.36
CA ILE A 39 1.33 8.07 5.71
C ILE A 39 2.30 8.88 6.59
N GLU A 40 2.92 8.24 7.58
CA GLU A 40 3.91 8.85 8.48
C GLU A 40 5.13 9.38 7.69
N HIS A 41 5.61 8.60 6.71
CA HIS A 41 6.75 8.96 5.86
C HIS A 41 6.39 9.99 4.78
N GLY A 42 5.13 10.41 4.70
CA GLY A 42 4.66 11.34 3.68
C GLY A 42 4.61 10.73 2.28
N GLU A 43 4.65 9.39 2.17
CA GLU A 43 4.45 8.70 0.91
C GLU A 43 3.02 8.94 0.44
N THR A 44 2.89 9.71 -0.65
CA THR A 44 1.61 9.81 -1.35
C THR A 44 1.36 8.48 -2.05
N PHE A 45 0.19 7.88 -1.82
CA PHE A 45 -0.34 6.62 -2.38
C PHE A 45 -0.20 6.40 -3.91
N LYS A 46 0.38 7.33 -4.66
CA LYS A 46 0.68 7.21 -6.09
C LYS A 46 1.69 6.10 -6.39
N ASP A 47 2.63 5.81 -5.50
CA ASP A 47 3.67 4.81 -5.74
C ASP A 47 3.20 3.35 -5.60
N LEU A 48 1.98 3.12 -5.07
CA LEU A 48 1.38 1.78 -5.01
C LEU A 48 0.61 1.38 -6.28
N THR A 49 0.52 2.27 -7.29
CA THR A 49 -0.14 1.96 -8.56
C THR A 49 0.75 1.24 -9.57
N ILE A 50 2.05 1.08 -9.28
CA ILE A 50 2.98 0.36 -10.15
C ILE A 50 3.23 -1.02 -9.55
N HIS A 51 2.24 -1.89 -9.67
CA HIS A 51 2.38 -3.31 -10.02
C HIS A 51 0.96 -3.91 -10.20
N GLU A 52 0.07 -3.20 -10.91
CA GLU A 52 -0.86 -3.94 -11.76
C GLU A 52 0.00 -4.70 -12.77
N THR A 53 -0.19 -6.01 -12.78
CA THR A 53 0.42 -7.02 -13.66
C THR A 53 0.57 -6.56 -15.12
N GLY A 54 1.67 -5.87 -15.41
CA GLY A 54 2.25 -5.79 -16.74
C GLY A 54 3.05 -7.06 -16.99
N SER A 55 2.38 -8.08 -17.52
CA SER A 55 3.04 -9.14 -18.28
C SER A 55 3.80 -8.49 -19.45
N ASP A 56 5.07 -8.17 -19.25
CA ASP A 56 6.01 -7.95 -20.36
C ASP A 56 7.29 -8.76 -20.10
N THR A 57 7.09 -10.08 -20.03
CA THR A 57 8.17 -11.05 -20.07
C THR A 57 8.52 -11.32 -21.53
N ALA A 58 9.42 -10.51 -22.08
CA ALA A 58 10.33 -10.91 -23.16
C ALA A 58 11.59 -10.03 -23.04
N ILE A 59 12.42 -10.28 -22.04
CA ILE A 59 13.72 -10.98 -22.22
C ILE A 59 14.43 -10.54 -23.50
N GLY A 60 15.55 -9.86 -23.28
CA GLY A 60 16.34 -9.25 -24.34
C GLY A 60 16.88 -10.22 -25.37
N GLU A 61 16.99 -9.69 -26.58
CA GLU A 61 18.07 -10.06 -27.48
C GLU A 61 19.14 -8.97 -27.36
N LEU A 62 20.20 -9.32 -26.63
CA LEU A 62 21.54 -8.85 -26.94
C LEU A 62 21.77 -8.99 -28.45
N LYS A 63 22.32 -7.96 -29.10
CA LYS A 63 23.77 -7.86 -29.35
C LYS A 63 24.02 -6.89 -30.51
N ALA A 64 24.88 -5.91 -30.26
CA ALA A 64 25.61 -5.21 -31.29
C ALA A 64 26.37 -6.23 -32.18
N ALA A 65 26.09 -6.22 -33.48
CA ALA A 65 26.98 -6.60 -34.58
C ALA A 65 26.36 -6.16 -35.90
#